data_AF-F0YSW4-F1
#
_entry.id   AF-F0YSW4-F1
#
_cell.length_a   1.000
_cell.length_b   1.000
_cell.length_c   1.000
_cell.angle_alpha   90.00
_cell.angle_beta   90.00
_cell.angle_gamma   90.00
#
_symmetry.space_group_name_H-M   'P 1'
#
loop_
_entity.id
_entity.type
_entity.pdbx_description
1 polymer ?
#
loop_
_entity_poly.entity_id
_entity_poly.type
_entity_poly.pdbx_seq_one_letter_code
_entity_poly.pdbx_strand_id
1 'polypeptide(L)'
;VYDVASERTNYVMAAERFTVLIDHSVLATSIRHLQGTSSALSGRLYVKKSHALCEEYGGSVTMRGLVETKTAPCYIRPNTTSRGLDFFSLDVLLRADDVSLDDVSYDGKTYRETGASLIFEITYQNFRGWPGVGEIFYSYTPMVVRGSSYKYYDAIYAEYRERRHLLNQHGIYVEAVQGGELRGRGFSFNNLLIQLTTSLTLFATATVLTDFLAIYVLPDRNHYNDYKYEVTPDFSDMRHELEERERGLLAGQIQASDLYRPPDDPDAAPDPARRSADGAITDWHDEA
;
A
#
# COMPACT_ATOMS: atom_id res chain seq x y z
N VAL A 1 -7.19 48.57 28.55
CA VAL A 1 -7.53 47.50 29.51
C VAL A 1 -9.03 47.52 29.66
N TYR A 2 -9.71 46.41 29.38
CA TYR A 2 -11.16 46.32 29.59
C TYR A 2 -11.39 45.78 31.00
N ASP A 3 -12.25 46.43 31.78
CA ASP A 3 -12.63 45.93 33.11
C ASP A 3 -13.76 44.89 32.97
N VAL A 4 -13.62 43.77 33.69
CA VAL A 4 -14.64 42.71 33.73
C VAL A 4 -15.70 43.12 34.74
N ALA A 5 -16.88 43.53 34.24
CA ALA A 5 -17.97 43.96 35.11
C ALA A 5 -18.61 42.80 35.90
N SER A 6 -18.72 41.61 35.30
CA SER A 6 -19.25 40.41 35.94
C SER A 6 -18.87 39.14 35.17
N GLU A 7 -18.60 38.04 35.88
CA GLU A 7 -18.40 36.71 35.30
C GLU A 7 -19.50 35.76 35.79
N ARG A 8 -20.08 34.98 34.87
CA ARG A 8 -21.08 33.95 35.19
C ARG A 8 -20.78 32.69 34.38
N THR A 9 -20.66 31.57 35.07
CA THR A 9 -20.47 30.26 34.44
C THR A 9 -21.82 29.54 34.37
N ASN A 10 -22.19 29.10 33.17
CA ASN A 10 -23.40 28.34 32.93
C ASN A 10 -23.03 27.00 32.29
N TYR A 11 -23.73 25.93 32.67
CA TYR A 11 -23.54 24.61 32.09
C TYR A 11 -24.76 24.20 31.27
N VAL A 12 -24.51 23.58 30.12
CA VAL A 12 -25.55 22.91 29.35
C VAL A 12 -25.78 21.54 29.98
N MET A 13 -26.97 21.32 30.55
CA MET A 13 -27.31 20.03 31.14
C MET A 13 -27.52 18.97 30.06
N ALA A 14 -27.08 17.74 30.34
CA ALA A 14 -27.30 16.56 29.49
C ALA A 14 -26.80 16.71 28.04
N ALA A 15 -25.65 17.37 27.84
CA ALA A 15 -25.05 17.55 26.52
C ALA A 15 -24.74 16.22 25.80
N GLU A 16 -24.56 15.13 26.55
CA GLU A 16 -24.34 13.77 26.05
C GLU A 16 -25.56 13.23 25.28
N ARG A 17 -26.75 13.78 25.54
CA ARG A 17 -27.99 13.38 24.86
C ARG A 17 -28.19 14.07 23.51
N PHE A 18 -27.32 15.00 23.13
CA PHE A 18 -27.39 15.58 21.79
C PHE A 18 -27.13 14.51 20.73
N THR A 19 -27.89 14.60 19.65
CA THR A 19 -27.80 13.68 18.52
C THR A 19 -26.99 14.29 17.40
N VAL A 20 -26.00 13.56 16.91
CA VAL A 20 -25.20 13.91 15.74
C VAL A 20 -25.75 13.11 14.56
N LEU A 21 -26.39 13.81 13.61
CA LEU A 21 -26.81 13.26 12.33
C LEU A 21 -25.63 13.32 11.36
N ILE A 22 -25.34 12.23 10.66
CA ILE A 22 -24.19 12.14 9.78
C ILE A 22 -24.66 11.92 8.34
N ASP A 23 -24.41 12.92 7.50
CA ASP A 23 -24.66 12.86 6.06
C ASP A 23 -23.31 12.92 5.34
N HIS A 24 -22.96 11.86 4.63
CA HIS A 24 -21.68 11.70 3.96
C HIS A 24 -21.83 11.04 2.61
N SER A 25 -20.83 11.24 1.75
CA SER A 25 -20.76 10.61 0.44
C SER A 25 -19.31 10.27 0.11
N VAL A 26 -19.13 9.21 -0.67
CA VAL A 26 -17.82 8.73 -1.11
C VAL A 26 -17.78 8.65 -2.63
N LEU A 27 -16.64 9.05 -3.19
CA LEU A 27 -16.32 8.94 -4.61
C LEU A 27 -14.89 8.43 -4.76
N ALA A 28 -14.72 7.27 -5.40
CA ALA A 28 -13.40 6.76 -5.75
C ALA A 28 -12.88 7.50 -7.01
N THR A 29 -11.93 8.41 -6.83
CA THR A 29 -11.37 9.21 -7.94
C THR A 29 -10.68 8.36 -9.01
N SER A 30 -10.08 7.24 -8.62
CA SER A 30 -9.44 6.28 -9.52
C SER A 30 -10.43 5.38 -10.27
N ILE A 31 -11.66 5.22 -9.76
CA ILE A 31 -12.66 4.29 -10.29
C ILE A 31 -13.99 5.04 -10.42
N ARG A 32 -14.21 5.66 -11.58
CA ARG A 32 -15.31 6.61 -11.83
C ARG A 32 -16.74 6.11 -11.51
N HIS A 33 -16.95 4.80 -11.50
CA HIS A 33 -18.28 4.21 -11.27
C HIS A 33 -18.53 3.83 -9.79
N LEU A 34 -17.54 4.01 -8.92
CA LEU A 34 -17.62 3.58 -7.54
C LEU A 34 -17.86 4.80 -6.64
N GLN A 35 -19.13 5.04 -6.35
CA GLN A 35 -19.60 6.13 -5.52
C GLN A 35 -20.78 5.66 -4.65
N GLY A 36 -21.06 6.37 -3.57
CA GLY A 36 -22.24 6.11 -2.74
C GLY A 36 -22.51 7.22 -1.75
N THR A 37 -23.74 7.27 -1.25
CA THR A 37 -24.21 8.21 -0.22
C THR A 37 -24.56 7.43 1.04
N SER A 38 -24.41 8.03 2.22
CA SER A 38 -24.67 7.35 3.51
C SER A 38 -26.06 6.70 3.57
N SER A 39 -27.07 7.33 2.95
CA SER A 39 -28.45 6.83 2.85
C SER A 39 -28.63 5.49 2.12
N ALA A 40 -27.70 5.13 1.23
CA ALA A 40 -27.75 3.91 0.42
C ALA A 40 -26.68 2.88 0.84
N LEU A 41 -25.79 3.25 1.75
CA LEU A 41 -24.64 2.46 2.17
C LEU A 41 -24.86 1.92 3.58
N SER A 42 -24.31 0.73 3.89
CA SER A 42 -24.42 0.13 5.22
C SER A 42 -23.27 0.58 6.13
N GLY A 43 -23.62 1.27 7.21
CA GLY A 43 -22.70 1.74 8.25
C GLY A 43 -22.70 0.90 9.52
N ARG A 44 -21.58 0.92 10.25
CA ARG A 44 -21.49 0.42 11.63
C ARG A 44 -20.55 1.30 12.47
N LEU A 45 -20.86 1.47 13.75
CA LEU A 45 -19.96 2.12 14.70
C LEU A 45 -19.02 1.09 15.31
N TYR A 46 -17.71 1.34 15.23
CA TYR A 46 -16.68 0.55 15.88
C TYR A 46 -16.52 0.96 17.34
N VAL A 47 -16.69 -0.01 18.23
CA VAL A 47 -16.52 0.15 19.68
C VAL A 47 -15.22 -0.52 20.08
N LYS A 48 -14.24 0.28 20.49
CA LYS A 48 -12.88 -0.19 20.73
C LYS A 48 -12.73 -0.90 22.06
N LYS A 49 -13.36 -0.37 23.12
CA LYS A 49 -13.09 -0.77 24.51
C LYS A 49 -14.33 -1.03 25.37
N SER A 50 -15.47 -0.40 25.09
CA SER A 50 -16.63 -0.48 25.98
C SER A 50 -17.44 -1.77 25.78
N HIS A 51 -17.21 -2.77 26.64
CA HIS A 51 -18.00 -4.00 26.68
C HIS A 51 -19.49 -3.71 26.99
N ALA A 52 -19.74 -2.79 27.93
CA ALA A 52 -21.11 -2.41 28.30
C ALA A 52 -21.90 -1.86 27.10
N LEU A 53 -21.25 -1.06 26.23
CA LEU A 53 -21.89 -0.54 25.03
C LEU A 53 -22.20 -1.66 24.02
N CYS A 54 -21.30 -2.63 23.86
CA CYS A 54 -21.53 -3.81 23.01
C CYS A 54 -22.68 -4.69 23.52
N GLU A 55 -22.86 -4.80 24.84
CA GLU A 55 -23.95 -5.57 25.44
C GLU A 55 -25.30 -4.84 25.38
N GLU A 56 -25.29 -3.52 25.59
CA GLU A 56 -26.48 -2.65 25.54
C GLU A 56 -27.11 -2.64 24.13
N TYR A 57 -26.26 -2.58 23.10
CA TYR A 57 -26.69 -2.61 21.71
C TYR A 57 -26.77 -4.05 21.20
N GLY A 58 -27.96 -4.65 21.33
CA GLY A 58 -28.25 -5.98 20.77
C GLY A 58 -27.92 -6.06 19.27
N GLY A 59 -27.33 -7.18 18.84
CA GLY A 59 -26.88 -7.37 17.45
C GLY A 59 -25.53 -6.72 17.11
N SER A 60 -24.74 -6.38 18.14
CA SER A 60 -23.31 -6.11 18.05
C SER A 60 -22.58 -7.31 17.45
N VAL A 61 -21.68 -7.07 16.51
CA VAL A 61 -20.95 -8.13 15.77
C VAL A 61 -19.45 -7.94 15.81
N THR A 62 -18.70 -9.02 15.57
CA THR A 62 -17.24 -8.98 15.37
C THR A 62 -16.86 -8.27 14.06
N MET A 63 -15.57 -7.98 13.86
CA MET A 63 -15.03 -7.26 12.68
C MET A 63 -15.47 -7.79 11.32
N ARG A 64 -15.75 -9.10 11.20
CA ARG A 64 -16.22 -9.70 9.95
C ARG A 64 -17.73 -9.61 9.77
N GLY A 65 -18.46 -9.16 10.78
CA GLY A 65 -19.92 -9.10 10.78
C GLY A 65 -20.61 -10.46 10.83
N LEU A 66 -19.89 -11.53 11.19
CA LEU A 66 -20.36 -12.91 11.08
C LEU A 66 -20.90 -13.48 12.39
N VAL A 67 -20.42 -12.98 13.53
CA VAL A 67 -20.72 -13.54 14.85
C VAL A 67 -21.13 -12.40 15.76
N GLU A 68 -22.28 -12.55 16.42
CA GLU A 68 -22.73 -11.64 17.47
C GLU A 68 -21.78 -11.70 18.66
N THR A 69 -21.46 -10.54 19.24
CA THR A 69 -20.53 -10.45 20.37
C THR A 69 -20.97 -9.39 21.36
N LYS A 70 -21.01 -9.73 22.64
CA LYS A 70 -21.26 -8.78 23.72
C LYS A 70 -19.98 -8.11 24.24
N THR A 71 -18.82 -8.47 23.69
CA THR A 71 -17.52 -7.96 24.15
C THR A 71 -16.87 -7.08 23.09
N ALA A 72 -16.23 -6.00 23.54
CA ALA A 72 -15.35 -5.20 22.71
C ALA A 72 -14.07 -5.98 22.34
N PRO A 73 -13.50 -5.77 21.14
CA PRO A 73 -13.97 -4.86 20.10
C PRO A 73 -15.20 -5.40 19.35
N CYS A 74 -16.20 -4.53 19.12
CA CYS A 74 -17.43 -4.89 18.43
C CYS A 74 -17.88 -3.78 17.45
N TYR A 75 -18.85 -4.11 16.61
CA TYR A 75 -19.48 -3.20 15.66
C TYR A 75 -20.98 -3.14 15.91
N ILE A 76 -21.49 -1.98 16.27
CA ILE A 76 -22.91 -1.75 16.53
C ILE A 76 -23.56 -1.08 15.30
N ARG A 77 -24.85 -1.35 15.08
CA ARG A 77 -25.59 -0.69 14.01
C ARG A 77 -26.01 0.72 14.45
N PRO A 78 -25.87 1.74 13.59
CA PRO A 78 -26.39 3.08 13.85
C PRO A 78 -27.91 3.06 13.95
N ASN A 79 -28.46 4.05 14.67
CA ASN A 79 -29.85 4.41 14.50
C ASN A 79 -30.01 5.13 13.16
N THR A 80 -31.10 4.86 12.44
CA THR A 80 -31.33 5.41 11.10
C THR A 80 -32.61 6.24 11.07
N THR A 81 -32.57 7.33 10.31
CA THR A 81 -33.75 8.14 10.00
C THR A 81 -34.61 7.46 8.92
N SER A 82 -35.80 8.00 8.65
CA SER A 82 -36.66 7.52 7.54
C SER A 82 -36.01 7.64 6.15
N ARG A 83 -34.94 8.43 6.02
CA ARG A 83 -34.15 8.58 4.79
C ARG A 83 -32.90 7.68 4.75
N GLY A 84 -32.73 6.82 5.75
CA GLY A 84 -31.55 5.95 5.86
C GLY A 84 -30.28 6.68 6.33
N LEU A 85 -30.37 7.92 6.83
CA LEU A 85 -29.22 8.62 7.40
C LEU A 85 -28.96 8.14 8.83
N ASP A 86 -27.69 7.95 9.16
CA ASP A 86 -27.25 7.51 10.47
C ASP A 86 -27.20 8.65 11.47
N PHE A 87 -27.52 8.35 12.72
CA PHE A 87 -27.27 9.26 13.84
C PHE A 87 -26.87 8.52 15.12
N PHE A 88 -26.11 9.21 15.96
CA PHE A 88 -25.69 8.74 17.28
C PHE A 88 -25.93 9.82 18.33
N SER A 89 -26.16 9.42 19.58
CA SER A 89 -25.99 10.36 20.69
C SER A 89 -24.50 10.61 20.95
N LEU A 90 -24.18 11.79 21.46
CA LEU A 90 -22.81 12.13 21.84
C LEU A 90 -22.27 11.17 22.91
N ASP A 91 -23.13 10.72 23.84
CA ASP A 91 -22.81 9.67 24.82
C ASP A 91 -22.24 8.40 24.16
N VAL A 92 -22.92 7.90 23.13
CA VAL A 92 -22.52 6.66 22.44
C VAL A 92 -21.18 6.83 21.74
N LEU A 93 -20.94 7.99 21.14
CA LEU A 93 -19.67 8.29 20.47
C LEU A 93 -18.51 8.36 21.46
N LEU A 94 -18.70 8.98 22.64
CA LEU A 94 -17.67 9.07 23.68
C LEU A 94 -17.42 7.69 24.34
N ARG A 95 -18.49 6.96 24.69
CA ARG A 95 -18.40 5.61 25.28
C ARG A 95 -17.77 4.60 24.33
N ALA A 96 -17.86 4.78 23.01
CA ALA A 96 -17.21 3.88 22.06
C ALA A 96 -15.66 3.85 22.19
N ASP A 97 -15.05 4.94 22.67
CA ASP A 97 -13.62 5.04 23.02
C ASP A 97 -13.37 4.96 24.54
N ASP A 98 -14.39 4.56 25.32
CA ASP A 98 -14.34 4.42 26.78
C ASP A 98 -13.96 5.74 27.47
N VAL A 99 -14.68 6.82 27.10
CA VAL A 99 -14.55 8.16 27.67
C VAL A 99 -15.92 8.69 28.08
N SER A 100 -15.98 9.41 29.20
CA SER A 100 -17.13 10.17 29.69
C SER A 100 -16.79 11.67 29.73
N LEU A 101 -17.81 12.54 29.64
CA LEU A 101 -17.62 13.98 29.82
C LEU A 101 -17.16 14.36 31.23
N ASP A 102 -17.43 13.50 32.22
CA ASP A 102 -17.04 13.70 33.61
C ASP A 102 -15.66 13.11 33.93
N ASP A 103 -14.99 12.51 32.95
CA ASP A 103 -13.61 12.04 33.12
C ASP A 103 -12.65 13.24 33.26
N VAL A 104 -11.64 13.04 34.08
CA VAL A 104 -10.61 14.05 34.37
C VAL A 104 -9.62 14.14 33.19
N SER A 105 -9.47 15.34 32.67
CA SER A 105 -8.50 15.73 31.66
C SER A 105 -7.11 15.97 32.28
N TYR A 106 -6.14 16.33 31.44
CA TYR A 106 -4.73 16.50 31.84
C TYR A 106 -4.49 17.64 32.84
N ASP A 107 -5.40 18.62 32.89
CA ASP A 107 -5.33 19.80 33.76
C ASP A 107 -6.07 19.61 35.10
N GLY A 108 -6.53 18.39 35.38
CA GLY A 108 -7.28 18.05 36.60
C GLY A 108 -8.75 18.45 36.57
N LYS A 109 -9.23 19.02 35.47
CA LYS A 109 -10.65 19.37 35.26
C LYS A 109 -11.34 18.34 34.38
N THR A 110 -12.66 18.29 34.38
CA THR A 110 -13.40 17.35 33.52
C THR A 110 -13.42 17.82 32.06
N TYR A 111 -13.67 16.90 31.12
CA TYR A 111 -13.91 17.28 29.73
C TYR A 111 -15.15 18.18 29.57
N ARG A 112 -16.12 18.10 30.49
CA ARG A 112 -17.27 19.00 30.57
C ARG A 112 -16.86 20.45 30.80
N GLU A 113 -15.81 20.69 31.60
CA GLU A 113 -15.33 22.04 31.92
C GLU A 113 -14.35 22.58 30.88
N THR A 114 -13.51 21.71 30.32
CA THR A 114 -12.38 22.11 29.47
C THR A 114 -12.69 22.03 27.97
N GLY A 115 -13.67 21.21 27.61
CA GLY A 115 -13.90 20.78 26.23
C GLY A 115 -12.97 19.64 25.82
N ALA A 116 -13.24 19.05 24.66
CA ALA A 116 -12.44 17.98 24.08
C ALA A 116 -12.54 17.99 22.56
N SER A 117 -11.54 17.45 21.87
CA SER A 117 -11.63 17.17 20.44
C SER A 117 -11.98 15.71 20.21
N LEU A 118 -13.07 15.45 19.49
CA LEU A 118 -13.52 14.15 19.04
C LEU A 118 -13.23 14.02 17.54
N ILE A 119 -12.27 13.18 17.18
CA ILE A 119 -12.04 12.81 15.78
C ILE A 119 -13.00 11.68 15.44
N PHE A 120 -13.75 11.86 14.36
CA PHE A 120 -14.76 10.93 13.89
C PHE A 120 -14.34 10.38 12.52
N GLU A 121 -13.63 9.25 12.52
CA GLU A 121 -13.13 8.64 11.29
C GLU A 121 -14.23 7.81 10.60
N ILE A 122 -14.45 8.05 9.30
CA ILE A 122 -15.35 7.30 8.44
C ILE A 122 -14.49 6.51 7.44
N THR A 123 -14.38 5.20 7.65
CA THR A 123 -13.58 4.32 6.79
C THR A 123 -14.47 3.57 5.82
N TYR A 124 -14.32 3.80 4.52
CA TYR A 124 -15.05 3.08 3.47
C TYR A 124 -14.29 1.86 2.98
N GLN A 125 -15.00 0.75 2.81
CA GLN A 125 -14.45 -0.50 2.28
C GLN A 125 -15.49 -1.19 1.42
N ASN A 126 -15.03 -1.98 0.44
CA ASN A 126 -15.91 -2.80 -0.39
C ASN A 126 -15.36 -4.22 -0.60
N PHE A 127 -14.34 -4.63 0.15
CA PHE A 127 -13.78 -5.97 0.07
C PHE A 127 -14.01 -6.71 1.40
N ARG A 128 -14.58 -7.92 1.33
CA ARG A 128 -14.77 -8.81 2.49
C ARG A 128 -14.12 -10.16 2.21
N GLY A 129 -12.80 -10.15 2.14
CA GLY A 129 -12.01 -11.35 1.85
C GLY A 129 -12.29 -11.96 0.46
N TRP A 130 -11.94 -13.24 0.31
CA TRP A 130 -12.25 -14.02 -0.88
C TRP A 130 -13.75 -14.40 -0.87
N PRO A 131 -14.51 -14.26 -1.98
CA PRO A 131 -14.05 -14.17 -3.37
C PRO A 131 -14.12 -12.79 -4.04
N GLY A 132 -14.25 -11.66 -3.32
CA GLY A 132 -14.10 -10.38 -4.03
C GLY A 132 -14.71 -9.12 -3.45
N VAL A 133 -14.93 -8.20 -4.40
CA VAL A 133 -15.45 -6.85 -4.23
C VAL A 133 -16.98 -6.88 -4.16
N GLY A 134 -17.52 -6.53 -2.99
CA GLY A 134 -18.95 -6.39 -2.73
C GLY A 134 -19.43 -4.94 -2.79
N GLU A 135 -20.57 -4.70 -2.16
CA GLU A 135 -21.11 -3.36 -1.95
C GLU A 135 -20.21 -2.54 -1.02
N ILE A 136 -20.22 -1.21 -1.19
CA ILE A 136 -19.50 -0.31 -0.30
C ILE A 136 -20.21 -0.35 1.06
N PHE A 137 -19.43 -0.54 2.12
CA PHE A 137 -19.86 -0.36 3.49
C PHE A 137 -18.86 0.56 4.18
N TYR A 138 -19.25 1.12 5.31
CA TYR A 138 -18.36 1.97 6.08
C TYR A 138 -18.42 1.66 7.57
N SER A 139 -17.36 2.03 8.26
CA SER A 139 -17.29 1.99 9.71
C SER A 139 -16.94 3.36 10.26
N TYR A 140 -17.61 3.74 11.35
CA TYR A 140 -17.29 4.92 12.14
C TYR A 140 -16.35 4.55 13.28
N THR A 141 -15.25 5.28 13.45
CA THR A 141 -14.31 5.10 14.55
C THR A 141 -14.15 6.44 15.29
N PRO A 142 -14.91 6.67 16.38
CA PRO A 142 -14.72 7.84 17.22
C PRO A 142 -13.44 7.68 18.04
N MET A 143 -12.69 8.77 18.16
CA MET A 143 -11.45 8.85 18.94
C MET A 143 -11.41 10.19 19.68
N VAL A 144 -11.41 10.14 21.01
CA VAL A 144 -11.24 11.36 21.80
C VAL A 144 -9.75 11.65 21.92
N VAL A 145 -9.33 12.85 21.52
CA VAL A 145 -7.93 13.28 21.64
C VAL A 145 -7.67 13.62 23.11
N ARG A 146 -7.16 12.66 23.87
CA ARG A 146 -6.80 12.85 25.29
C ARG A 146 -5.79 13.97 25.43
N GLY A 147 -5.98 14.84 26.41
CA GLY A 147 -5.13 16.01 26.60
C GLY A 147 -5.48 17.20 25.71
N SER A 148 -6.51 17.09 24.86
CA SER A 148 -7.05 18.25 24.14
C SER A 148 -8.01 19.03 25.03
N SER A 149 -8.08 20.33 24.80
CA SER A 149 -9.16 21.20 25.27
C SER A 149 -9.65 22.03 24.09
N TYR A 150 -10.95 22.31 24.05
CA TYR A 150 -11.53 23.15 23.00
C TYR A 150 -12.30 24.29 23.63
N LYS A 151 -11.92 25.51 23.25
CA LYS A 151 -12.55 26.75 23.69
C LYS A 151 -12.76 27.69 22.52
N TYR A 152 -13.87 28.41 22.55
CA TYR A 152 -14.24 29.42 21.57
C TYR A 152 -14.69 30.70 22.28
N TYR A 153 -14.22 31.84 21.80
CA TYR A 153 -14.61 33.16 22.34
C TYR A 153 -15.53 33.86 21.35
N ASP A 154 -16.74 34.18 21.79
CA ASP A 154 -17.69 34.98 21.02
C ASP A 154 -17.92 36.35 21.68
N ALA A 155 -17.83 37.42 20.92
CA ALA A 155 -17.98 38.79 21.43
C ALA A 155 -19.30 39.38 20.94
N ILE A 156 -20.30 39.39 21.82
CA ILE A 156 -21.62 39.97 21.56
C ILE A 156 -21.60 41.43 22.02
N TYR A 157 -21.66 42.36 21.07
CA TYR A 157 -21.69 43.80 21.36
C TYR A 157 -23.12 44.22 21.70
N ALA A 158 -23.35 44.66 22.94
CA ALA A 158 -24.61 45.26 23.34
C ALA A 158 -24.69 46.72 22.87
N GLU A 159 -23.58 47.45 23.00
CA GLU A 159 -23.39 48.83 22.55
C GLU A 159 -22.04 48.92 21.84
N TYR A 160 -22.06 49.30 20.55
CA TYR A 160 -20.86 49.31 19.72
C TYR A 160 -19.76 50.18 20.36
N ARG A 161 -18.60 49.57 20.64
CA ARG A 161 -17.41 50.13 21.31
C ARG A 161 -17.49 50.42 22.81
N GLU A 162 -18.67 50.44 23.43
CA GLU A 162 -18.81 50.76 24.86
C GLU A 162 -18.97 49.51 25.73
N ARG A 163 -19.84 48.57 25.34
CA ARG A 163 -20.14 47.36 26.12
C ARG A 163 -20.22 46.13 25.23
N ARG A 164 -19.47 45.09 25.62
CA ARG A 164 -19.54 43.76 25.00
C ARG A 164 -19.66 42.67 26.07
N HIS A 165 -20.38 41.62 25.74
CA HIS A 165 -20.38 40.36 26.46
C HIS A 165 -19.41 39.42 25.75
N LEU A 166 -18.39 38.95 26.47
CA LEU A 166 -17.48 37.94 25.96
C LEU A 166 -17.94 36.57 26.47
N LEU A 167 -18.42 35.72 25.57
CA LEU A 167 -18.78 34.34 25.87
C LEU A 167 -17.53 33.47 25.72
N ASN A 168 -17.08 32.87 26.82
CA ASN A 168 -16.05 31.83 26.80
C ASN A 168 -16.73 30.46 26.78
N GLN A 169 -16.79 29.82 25.62
CA GLN A 169 -17.50 28.57 25.39
C GLN A 169 -16.52 27.40 25.37
N HIS A 170 -16.72 26.44 26.26
CA HIS A 170 -16.02 25.16 26.27
C HIS A 170 -16.96 24.07 25.77
N GLY A 171 -16.47 23.16 24.93
CA GLY A 171 -17.33 22.15 24.34
C GLY A 171 -16.57 21.05 23.62
N ILE A 172 -17.31 20.13 23.00
CA ILE A 172 -16.73 19.08 22.18
C ILE A 172 -16.62 19.58 20.75
N TYR A 173 -15.40 19.66 20.24
CA TYR A 173 -15.14 19.89 18.82
C TYR A 173 -15.11 18.56 18.09
N VAL A 174 -16.06 18.36 17.18
CA VAL A 174 -16.16 17.13 16.39
C VAL A 174 -15.59 17.37 15.01
N GLU A 175 -14.58 16.60 14.64
CA GLU A 175 -13.93 16.66 13.33
C GLU A 175 -14.10 15.33 12.59
N ALA A 176 -14.79 15.36 11.45
CA ALA A 176 -14.99 14.17 10.64
C ALA A 176 -13.85 13.98 9.65
N VAL A 177 -13.21 12.81 9.69
CA VAL A 177 -12.12 12.45 8.76
C VAL A 177 -12.59 11.28 7.91
N GLN A 178 -12.60 11.47 6.59
CA GLN A 178 -13.05 10.44 5.65
C GLN A 178 -11.84 9.77 4.99
N GLY A 179 -11.84 8.43 4.97
CA GLY A 179 -10.77 7.64 4.39
C GLY A 179 -11.20 6.22 4.04
N GLY A 180 -10.28 5.40 3.58
CA GLY A 180 -10.53 3.98 3.31
C GLY A 180 -10.02 3.51 1.97
N GLU A 181 -10.26 2.23 1.70
CA GLU A 181 -9.79 1.55 0.51
C GLU A 181 -10.97 0.98 -0.26
N LEU A 182 -11.22 1.57 -1.42
CA LEU A 182 -12.17 1.08 -2.37
C LEU A 182 -11.43 0.35 -3.49
N ARG A 183 -11.67 -0.96 -3.59
CA ARG A 183 -11.06 -1.81 -4.61
C ARG A 183 -12.01 -1.92 -5.79
N GLY A 184 -11.50 -1.63 -6.99
CA GLY A 184 -12.25 -1.87 -8.21
C GLY A 184 -12.33 -3.37 -8.50
N ARG A 185 -13.30 -3.78 -9.31
CA ARG A 185 -13.30 -5.11 -9.95
C ARG A 185 -12.22 -5.24 -11.05
N GLY A 186 -11.50 -4.16 -11.33
CA GLY A 186 -10.45 -4.13 -12.34
C GLY A 186 -9.25 -4.98 -11.90
N PHE A 187 -9.05 -6.09 -12.60
CA PHE A 187 -7.81 -6.84 -12.53
C PHE A 187 -6.70 -6.05 -13.26
N SER A 188 -5.62 -5.70 -12.56
CA SER A 188 -4.47 -5.02 -13.16
C SER A 188 -3.47 -6.05 -13.66
N PHE A 189 -3.50 -6.34 -14.97
CA PHE A 189 -2.55 -7.27 -15.59
C PHE A 189 -1.10 -6.83 -15.41
N ASN A 190 -0.83 -5.52 -15.42
CA ASN A 190 0.50 -4.97 -15.15
C ASN A 190 0.97 -5.33 -13.73
N ASN A 191 0.10 -5.22 -12.72
CA ASN A 191 0.46 -5.62 -11.36
C ASN A 191 0.70 -7.12 -11.25
N LEU A 192 -0.08 -7.95 -11.94
CA LEU A 192 0.16 -9.39 -12.02
C LEU A 192 1.56 -9.66 -12.61
N LEU A 193 1.87 -9.04 -13.76
CA LEU A 193 3.13 -9.26 -14.44
C LEU A 193 4.33 -8.85 -13.58
N ILE A 194 4.24 -7.69 -12.91
CA ILE A 194 5.28 -7.23 -11.98
C ILE A 194 5.46 -8.25 -10.85
N GLN A 195 4.36 -8.71 -10.22
CA GLN A 195 4.42 -9.70 -9.15
C GLN A 195 5.04 -11.03 -9.61
N LEU A 196 4.66 -11.52 -10.79
CA LEU A 196 5.22 -12.75 -11.37
C LEU A 196 6.71 -12.63 -11.64
N THR A 197 7.15 -11.52 -12.25
CA THR A 197 8.58 -11.28 -12.51
C THR A 197 9.35 -11.20 -11.20
N THR A 198 8.84 -10.50 -10.18
CA THR A 198 9.47 -10.45 -8.86
C THR A 198 9.58 -11.84 -8.23
N SER A 199 8.54 -12.68 -8.33
CA SER A 199 8.58 -14.06 -7.83
C SER A 199 9.64 -14.91 -8.54
N LEU A 200 9.79 -14.78 -9.86
CA LEU A 200 10.83 -15.49 -10.62
C LEU A 200 12.25 -15.03 -10.24
N THR A 201 12.46 -13.73 -10.05
CA THR A 201 13.76 -13.20 -9.59
C THR A 201 14.10 -13.69 -8.18
N LEU A 202 13.13 -13.70 -7.27
CA LEU A 202 13.32 -14.24 -5.93
C LEU A 202 13.60 -15.74 -5.95
N PHE A 203 12.97 -16.48 -6.85
CA PHE A 203 13.23 -17.90 -7.06
C PHE A 203 14.67 -18.16 -7.53
N ALA A 204 15.15 -17.43 -8.53
CA ALA A 204 16.53 -17.54 -8.99
C ALA A 204 17.54 -17.17 -7.89
N THR A 205 17.25 -16.13 -7.12
CA THR A 205 18.08 -15.70 -6.00
C THR A 205 18.14 -16.76 -4.90
N ALA A 206 17.01 -17.43 -4.62
CA ALA A 206 16.98 -18.55 -3.69
C ALA A 206 17.91 -19.67 -4.15
N THR A 207 17.88 -20.05 -5.43
CA THR A 207 18.79 -21.05 -6.00
C THR A 207 20.25 -20.67 -5.80
N VAL A 208 20.63 -19.43 -6.16
CA VAL A 208 22.01 -18.92 -5.98
C VAL A 208 22.43 -18.97 -4.50
N LEU A 209 21.53 -18.63 -3.59
CA LEU A 209 21.81 -18.68 -2.16
C LEU A 209 21.98 -20.12 -1.65
N THR A 210 21.11 -21.05 -2.04
CA THR A 210 21.28 -22.48 -1.69
C THR A 210 22.58 -23.03 -2.24
N ASP A 211 22.95 -22.65 -3.47
CA ASP A 211 24.21 -23.05 -4.08
C ASP A 211 25.42 -22.51 -3.31
N PHE A 212 25.35 -21.24 -2.91
CA PHE A 212 26.38 -20.62 -2.08
C PHE A 212 26.51 -21.34 -0.74
N LEU A 213 25.40 -21.65 -0.07
CA LEU A 213 25.42 -22.40 1.19
C LEU A 213 25.99 -23.81 1.02
N ALA A 214 25.62 -24.51 -0.07
CA ALA A 214 26.08 -25.86 -0.35
C ALA A 214 27.60 -25.92 -0.60
N ILE A 215 28.15 -24.96 -1.34
CA ILE A 215 29.57 -24.93 -1.71
C ILE A 215 30.45 -24.35 -0.59
N TYR A 216 29.97 -23.40 0.20
CA TYR A 216 30.86 -22.67 1.13
C TYR A 216 30.60 -22.95 2.61
N VAL A 217 29.39 -23.34 3.00
CA VAL A 217 29.00 -23.39 4.42
C VAL A 217 28.86 -24.83 4.93
N LEU A 218 28.34 -25.75 4.12
CA LEU A 218 28.09 -27.14 4.57
C LEU A 218 29.40 -27.93 4.80
N PRO A 219 29.41 -28.88 5.77
CA PRO A 219 30.60 -29.67 6.09
C PRO A 219 31.11 -30.49 4.90
N ASP A 220 30.20 -31.06 4.11
CA ASP A 220 30.51 -31.89 2.93
C ASP A 220 30.68 -31.08 1.64
N ARG A 221 31.06 -29.80 1.75
CA ARG A 221 31.20 -28.87 0.61
C ARG A 221 32.04 -29.40 -0.56
N ASN A 222 33.07 -30.20 -0.29
CA ASN A 222 33.95 -30.73 -1.33
C ASN A 222 33.16 -31.67 -2.26
N HIS A 223 32.30 -32.53 -1.71
CA HIS A 223 31.43 -33.39 -2.52
C HIS A 223 30.44 -32.58 -3.35
N TYR A 224 29.81 -31.55 -2.77
CA TYR A 224 28.92 -30.68 -3.54
C TYR A 224 29.66 -29.94 -4.66
N ASN A 225 30.90 -29.53 -4.43
CA ASN A 225 31.74 -28.86 -5.43
C ASN A 225 32.07 -29.80 -6.59
N ASP A 226 32.48 -31.03 -6.30
CA ASP A 226 32.84 -32.04 -7.31
C ASP A 226 31.64 -32.47 -8.16
N TYR A 227 30.44 -32.56 -7.58
CA TYR A 227 29.22 -32.87 -8.34
C TYR A 227 28.67 -31.67 -9.13
N LYS A 228 28.92 -30.43 -8.69
CA LYS A 228 28.41 -29.23 -9.35
C LYS A 228 29.31 -28.76 -10.50
N TYR A 229 30.62 -28.89 -10.37
CA TYR A 229 31.57 -28.44 -11.38
C TYR A 229 32.32 -29.63 -11.98
N GLU A 230 32.17 -29.83 -13.28
CA GLU A 230 33.00 -30.77 -14.05
C GLU A 230 34.23 -30.04 -14.59
N VAL A 231 35.42 -30.55 -14.26
CA VAL A 231 36.68 -29.98 -14.77
C VAL A 231 36.89 -30.47 -16.20
N THR A 232 36.63 -29.61 -17.18
CA THR A 232 36.92 -29.90 -18.59
C THR A 232 38.31 -29.38 -18.98
N PRO A 233 39.05 -30.08 -19.87
CA PRO A 233 40.29 -29.57 -20.44
C PRO A 233 40.04 -28.25 -21.20
N ASP A 234 41.04 -27.38 -21.24
CA ASP A 234 40.92 -26.09 -21.94
C ASP A 234 40.68 -26.32 -23.44
N PHE A 235 39.66 -25.66 -23.98
CA PHE A 235 39.35 -25.68 -25.40
C PHE A 235 40.35 -24.88 -26.24
N SER A 236 41.23 -24.10 -25.62
CA SER A 236 42.33 -23.41 -26.32
C SER A 236 43.34 -24.41 -26.89
N ASP A 237 43.72 -25.41 -26.10
CA ASP A 237 44.63 -26.49 -26.53
C ASP A 237 44.02 -27.32 -27.66
N MET A 238 42.73 -27.66 -27.54
CA MET A 238 42.01 -28.35 -28.61
C MET A 238 41.90 -27.52 -29.89
N ARG A 239 41.73 -26.19 -29.78
CA ARG A 239 41.72 -25.30 -30.95
C ARG A 239 43.09 -25.19 -31.61
N HIS A 240 44.16 -25.07 -30.82
CA HIS A 240 45.53 -25.09 -31.35
C HIS A 240 45.86 -26.42 -32.04
N GLU A 241 45.49 -27.55 -31.44
CA GLU A 241 45.69 -28.87 -32.07
C GLU A 241 44.88 -29.02 -33.37
N LEU A 242 43.66 -28.47 -33.43
CA LEU A 242 42.85 -28.46 -34.64
C LEU A 242 43.47 -27.57 -35.73
N GLU A 243 43.90 -26.36 -35.39
CA GLU A 243 44.56 -25.45 -36.33
C GLU A 243 45.90 -26.00 -36.84
N GLU A 244 46.69 -26.63 -35.97
CA GLU A 244 47.94 -27.29 -36.36
C GLU A 244 47.66 -28.49 -37.26
N ARG A 245 46.61 -29.27 -36.97
CA ARG A 245 46.16 -30.36 -37.87
C ARG A 245 45.71 -29.83 -39.21
N GLU A 246 44.93 -28.76 -39.26
CA GLU A 246 44.48 -28.14 -40.51
C GLU A 246 45.66 -27.60 -41.32
N ARG A 247 46.60 -26.89 -40.68
CA ARG A 247 47.83 -26.42 -41.34
C ARG A 247 48.69 -27.58 -41.85
N GLY A 248 48.80 -28.66 -41.10
CA GLY A 248 49.52 -29.87 -41.51
C GLY A 248 48.88 -30.56 -42.71
N LEU A 249 47.55 -30.66 -42.75
CA LEU A 249 46.81 -31.22 -43.89
C LEU A 249 46.98 -30.37 -45.15
N LEU A 250 46.88 -29.04 -45.03
CA LEU A 250 47.10 -28.11 -46.13
C LEU A 250 48.54 -28.19 -46.67
N ALA A 251 49.55 -28.27 -45.79
CA ALA A 251 50.95 -28.41 -46.19
C ALA A 251 51.22 -29.74 -46.93
N GLY A 252 50.61 -30.85 -46.49
CA GLY A 252 50.71 -32.14 -47.17
C GLY A 252 50.05 -32.15 -48.56
N GLN A 253 48.96 -31.40 -48.74
CA GLN A 253 48.26 -31.29 -50.02
C GLN A 253 49.04 -30.42 -51.04
N ILE A 254 49.83 -29.46 -50.59
CA ILE A 254 50.74 -28.67 -51.43
C ILE A 254 51.92 -29.54 -51.93
N GLN A 255 52.50 -30.39 -51.07
CA GLN A 255 53.56 -31.33 -51.51
C GLN A 255 53.08 -32.38 -52.52
N ALA A 256 51.83 -32.82 -52.43
CA ALA A 256 51.25 -33.76 -53.40
C ALA A 256 50.92 -33.09 -54.76
N SER A 257 50.64 -31.79 -54.77
CA SER A 257 50.35 -31.04 -56.01
C SER A 257 51.63 -30.58 -56.73
N ASP A 258 52.74 -30.33 -56.03
CA ASP A 258 54.04 -30.04 -56.66
C ASP A 258 54.66 -31.24 -57.41
N LEU A 259 54.22 -32.47 -57.10
CA LEU A 259 54.61 -33.69 -57.82
C LEU A 259 53.76 -33.96 -59.08
N TYR A 260 52.68 -33.20 -59.28
CA TYR A 260 51.94 -33.17 -60.52
C TYR A 260 52.17 -31.82 -61.20
N ARG A 261 53.35 -31.69 -61.83
CA ARG A 261 53.56 -30.66 -62.85
C ARG A 261 52.88 -31.19 -64.13
N PRO A 262 51.68 -30.72 -64.51
CA PRO A 262 51.13 -31.09 -65.80
C PRO A 262 52.15 -30.72 -66.88
N PRO A 263 52.31 -31.54 -67.94
CA PRO A 263 53.22 -31.25 -69.03
C PRO A 263 52.96 -29.82 -69.52
N ASP A 264 54.02 -29.02 -69.68
CA ASP A 264 53.92 -27.67 -70.20
C ASP A 264 53.20 -27.72 -71.55
N ASP A 265 51.94 -27.27 -71.56
CA ASP A 265 51.14 -27.12 -72.77
C ASP A 265 51.46 -25.73 -73.35
N PRO A 266 52.21 -25.65 -74.47
CA PRO A 266 52.69 -24.37 -75.02
C PRO A 266 51.57 -23.48 -75.58
N ASP A 267 50.31 -23.95 -75.61
CA ASP A 267 49.16 -23.22 -76.17
C ASP A 267 48.19 -22.68 -75.11
N ALA A 268 48.54 -22.71 -73.81
CA ALA A 268 47.67 -22.18 -72.75
C ALA A 268 47.58 -20.64 -72.78
N ALA A 269 46.42 -20.14 -73.24
CA ALA A 269 46.09 -18.72 -73.32
C ALA A 269 46.05 -18.02 -71.93
N PRO A 270 46.38 -16.71 -71.85
CA PRO A 270 46.44 -15.98 -70.59
C PRO A 270 45.07 -15.89 -69.90
N ASP A 271 45.00 -16.35 -68.64
CA ASP A 271 43.81 -16.27 -67.79
C ASP A 271 43.46 -14.80 -67.43
N PRO A 272 42.30 -14.27 -67.88
CA PRO A 272 41.90 -12.89 -67.65
C PRO A 272 41.37 -12.58 -66.23
N ALA A 273 41.28 -13.57 -65.32
CA ALA A 273 40.57 -13.40 -64.05
C ALA A 273 41.38 -12.81 -62.88
N ARG A 274 42.65 -12.43 -63.07
CA ARG A 274 43.51 -11.86 -62.01
C ARG A 274 43.39 -10.33 -61.80
N ARG A 275 42.21 -9.76 -62.03
CA ARG A 275 41.93 -8.35 -61.71
C ARG A 275 40.81 -8.24 -60.68
N SER A 276 41.08 -7.45 -59.64
CA SER A 276 40.12 -6.85 -58.69
C SER A 276 39.77 -7.66 -57.44
N ALA A 277 40.65 -7.62 -56.45
CA ALA A 277 40.26 -7.81 -55.04
C ALA A 277 41.10 -6.93 -54.08
N ASP A 278 41.43 -5.72 -54.51
CA ASP A 278 41.87 -4.65 -53.60
C ASP A 278 40.66 -3.75 -53.31
N GLY A 279 40.07 -3.89 -52.12
CA GLY A 279 39.15 -2.89 -51.59
C GLY A 279 37.94 -3.46 -50.87
N ALA A 280 38.02 -3.51 -49.53
CA ALA A 280 37.01 -3.00 -48.61
C ALA A 280 37.25 -3.57 -47.19
N ILE A 281 38.16 -2.94 -46.45
CA ILE A 281 38.18 -3.04 -44.99
C ILE A 281 37.56 -1.72 -44.51
N THR A 282 36.26 -1.74 -44.18
CA THR A 282 35.62 -0.65 -43.46
C THR A 282 35.60 -0.99 -41.98
N ASP A 283 36.44 -0.24 -41.28
CA ASP A 283 36.41 0.21 -39.90
C ASP A 283 34.99 0.24 -39.29
N TRP A 284 34.81 -0.45 -38.15
CA TRP A 284 33.65 -0.29 -37.26
C TRP A 284 34.19 0.05 -35.87
N HIS A 285 34.35 1.34 -35.64
CA HIS A 285 34.49 1.95 -34.32
C HIS A 285 33.10 2.41 -33.85
N ASP A 286 32.88 2.20 -32.55
CA ASP A 286 32.02 2.96 -31.64
C ASP A 286 30.49 2.94 -31.83
N GLU A 287 29.77 2.38 -30.84
CA GLU A 287 28.90 3.17 -29.96
C GLU A 287 28.19 2.31 -28.88
N ALA A 288 28.09 2.91 -27.69
CA ALA A 288 27.24 2.64 -26.51
C ALA A 288 27.70 1.62 -25.44
#